data_AF-W2UIL8-F1
#
_entry.id   AF-W2UIL8-F1
#
_cell.length_a   1.000
_cell.length_b   1.000
_cell.length_c   1.000
_cell.angle_alpha   90.00
_cell.angle_beta   90.00
_cell.angle_gamma   90.00
#
_symmetry.space_group_name_H-M   'P 1'
#
loop_
_entity.id
_entity.type
_entity.pdbx_description
1 polymer ?
#
loop_
_entity_poly.entity_id
_entity_poly.type
_entity_poly.pdbx_seq_one_letter_code
_entity_poly.pdbx_strand_id
1 'polypeptide(L)'
;MENLEVLNIRTSTVTDISSIKKLTKLRALSLSNFSRLEDISSLIELKSLESLSILGSFKVVNYELIGKMNWLKSLELGGDTFAPKNLMLKSLEPFTDLNELIELNMSCASLRDKNYRPILELKKLKRLDAHWRMKNQEREFIQNEHPSLQSGFFVAYDFVKNKFKDRIEWWIGE
;
A
#
# COMPACT_ATOMS: atom_id res chain seq x y z
N MET A 1 16.09 -9.61 -20.50
CA MET A 1 15.39 -8.58 -19.70
C MET A 1 16.19 -8.22 -18.43
N GLU A 2 17.52 -8.33 -18.43
CA GLU A 2 18.35 -8.19 -17.21
C GLU A 2 18.46 -6.75 -16.66
N ASN A 3 17.94 -5.77 -17.40
CA ASN A 3 17.95 -4.35 -17.06
C ASN A 3 16.54 -3.77 -16.88
N LEU A 4 15.52 -4.60 -16.74
CA LEU A 4 14.16 -4.09 -16.56
C LEU A 4 14.02 -3.47 -15.16
N GLU A 5 13.77 -2.16 -15.11
CA GLU A 5 13.58 -1.41 -13.86
C GLU A 5 12.10 -1.20 -13.51
N VAL A 6 11.21 -1.20 -14.52
CA VAL A 6 9.78 -0.97 -14.33
C VAL A 6 8.98 -2.04 -15.05
N LEU A 7 8.04 -2.68 -14.37
CA LEU A 7 7.14 -3.67 -14.93
C LEU A 7 5.70 -3.38 -14.48
N ASN A 8 4.82 -3.18 -15.45
CA ASN A 8 3.40 -2.95 -15.22
C ASN A 8 2.58 -4.00 -15.95
N ILE A 9 1.77 -4.76 -15.21
CA ILE A 9 0.87 -5.78 -15.77
C ILE A 9 -0.53 -5.49 -15.27
N ARG A 10 -1.43 -5.07 -16.18
CA ARG A 10 -2.77 -4.59 -15.80
C ARG A 10 -3.84 -5.66 -15.67
N THR A 11 -3.70 -6.78 -16.36
CA THR A 11 -4.69 -7.87 -16.34
C THR A 11 -3.99 -9.16 -16.69
N SER A 12 -4.22 -10.19 -15.88
CA SER A 12 -3.63 -11.49 -16.12
C SER A 12 -4.45 -12.62 -15.50
N THR A 13 -4.25 -13.82 -16.04
CA THR A 13 -4.82 -15.07 -15.54
C THR A 13 -3.74 -16.01 -15.04
N VAL A 14 -2.48 -15.58 -14.99
CA VAL A 14 -1.39 -16.40 -14.45
C VAL A 14 -1.60 -16.66 -12.97
N THR A 15 -1.28 -17.88 -12.56
CA THR A 15 -1.32 -18.33 -11.17
C THR A 15 0.06 -18.21 -10.50
N ASP A 16 1.12 -18.27 -11.30
CA ASP A 16 2.52 -18.26 -10.85
C ASP A 16 3.27 -17.08 -11.47
N ILE A 17 3.90 -16.28 -10.61
CA ILE A 17 4.79 -15.18 -10.98
C ILE A 17 6.23 -15.43 -10.52
N SER A 18 6.58 -16.64 -10.10
CA SER A 18 7.87 -17.00 -9.50
C SER A 18 9.09 -16.64 -10.34
N SER A 19 8.93 -16.54 -11.66
CA SER A 19 9.97 -16.11 -12.60
C SER A 19 10.37 -14.63 -12.42
N ILE A 20 9.52 -13.80 -11.80
CA ILE A 20 9.77 -12.37 -11.57
C ILE A 20 11.03 -12.14 -10.74
N LYS A 21 11.40 -13.07 -9.85
CA LYS A 21 12.61 -13.00 -9.01
C LYS A 21 13.91 -12.86 -9.81
N LYS A 22 13.89 -13.20 -11.10
CA LYS A 22 15.03 -13.02 -12.01
C LYS A 22 15.27 -11.55 -12.40
N LEU A 23 14.29 -10.67 -12.18
CA LEU A 23 14.37 -9.24 -12.48
C LEU A 23 15.05 -8.49 -11.33
N THR A 24 16.32 -8.79 -11.06
CA THR A 24 17.06 -8.29 -9.89
C THR A 24 17.30 -6.78 -9.89
N LYS A 25 17.09 -6.10 -11.03
CA LYS A 25 17.16 -4.63 -11.17
C LYS A 25 15.79 -3.95 -11.12
N LEU A 26 14.71 -4.69 -10.90
CA LEU A 26 13.36 -4.12 -10.88
C LEU A 26 13.18 -3.18 -9.69
N ARG A 27 12.84 -1.92 -9.96
CA ARG A 27 12.61 -0.86 -8.97
C ARG A 27 11.13 -0.54 -8.76
N ALA A 28 10.30 -0.73 -9.78
CA ALA A 28 8.85 -0.54 -9.68
C ALA A 28 8.08 -1.70 -10.32
N LEU A 29 7.08 -2.19 -9.59
CA LEU A 29 6.20 -3.28 -10.02
C LEU A 29 4.74 -2.92 -9.77
N SER A 30 3.92 -2.96 -10.82
CA SER A 30 2.47 -2.90 -10.72
C SER A 30 1.82 -4.19 -11.23
N LEU A 31 1.03 -4.82 -10.38
CA LEU A 31 0.21 -6.00 -10.68
C LEU A 31 -1.27 -5.66 -10.48
N SER A 32 -2.00 -5.43 -11.55
CA SER A 32 -3.44 -5.15 -11.49
C SER A 32 -4.28 -6.29 -12.05
N ASN A 33 -5.45 -6.51 -11.45
CA ASN A 33 -6.48 -7.44 -11.91
C ASN A 33 -5.97 -8.83 -12.28
N PHE A 34 -5.16 -9.44 -11.40
CA PHE A 34 -4.79 -10.85 -11.53
C PHE A 34 -5.91 -11.72 -10.98
N SER A 35 -6.66 -12.34 -11.90
CA SER A 35 -7.87 -13.10 -11.57
C SER A 35 -7.60 -14.45 -10.89
N ARG A 36 -6.37 -14.97 -10.98
CA ARG A 36 -5.98 -16.32 -10.51
C ARG A 36 -4.67 -16.36 -9.71
N LEU A 37 -4.06 -15.21 -9.43
CA LEU A 37 -2.81 -15.15 -8.67
C LEU A 37 -3.08 -15.44 -7.19
N GLU A 38 -2.40 -16.43 -6.63
CA GLU A 38 -2.59 -16.86 -5.24
C GLU A 38 -1.32 -16.63 -4.39
N ASP A 39 -0.15 -16.88 -4.98
CA ASP A 39 1.15 -16.78 -4.31
C ASP A 39 1.97 -15.59 -4.84
N ILE A 40 2.44 -14.76 -3.91
CA ILE A 40 3.32 -13.60 -4.15
C ILE A 40 4.65 -13.73 -3.40
N SER A 41 4.98 -14.90 -2.85
CA SER A 41 6.20 -15.16 -2.07
C SER A 41 7.48 -14.78 -2.82
N SER A 42 7.49 -14.97 -4.14
CA SER A 42 8.62 -14.61 -5.00
C SER A 42 8.95 -13.11 -5.03
N LEU A 43 8.03 -12.22 -4.64
CA LEU A 43 8.30 -10.78 -4.57
C LEU A 43 9.31 -10.42 -3.48
N ILE A 44 9.44 -11.24 -2.43
CA ILE A 44 10.39 -11.02 -1.33
C ILE A 44 11.85 -11.09 -1.82
N GLU A 45 12.11 -11.75 -2.96
CA GLU A 45 13.44 -11.85 -3.54
C GLU A 45 13.89 -10.57 -4.29
N LEU A 46 12.96 -9.65 -4.57
CA LEU A 46 13.22 -8.43 -5.32
C LEU A 46 13.80 -7.32 -4.43
N LYS A 47 15.05 -7.46 -3.98
CA LYS A 47 15.72 -6.53 -3.05
C LYS A 47 15.94 -5.11 -3.59
N SER A 48 15.84 -4.93 -4.91
CA SER A 48 15.93 -3.61 -5.56
C SER A 48 14.57 -2.92 -5.71
N LEU A 49 13.46 -3.59 -5.35
CA LEU A 49 12.12 -3.08 -5.57
C LEU A 49 11.79 -1.97 -4.57
N GLU A 50 11.60 -0.75 -5.04
CA GLU A 50 11.30 0.41 -4.20
C GLU A 50 9.81 0.73 -4.17
N SER A 51 9.08 0.41 -5.24
CA SER A 51 7.64 0.66 -5.38
C SER A 51 6.89 -0.60 -5.78
N LEU A 52 5.86 -0.94 -5.01
CA LEU A 52 4.99 -2.09 -5.27
C LEU A 52 3.52 -1.65 -5.24
N SER A 53 2.79 -1.96 -6.32
CA SER A 53 1.34 -1.79 -6.41
C SER A 53 0.69 -3.13 -6.75
N ILE A 54 -0.26 -3.58 -5.91
CA ILE A 54 -1.09 -4.75 -6.18
C ILE A 54 -2.56 -4.36 -6.04
N LEU A 55 -3.24 -4.30 -7.18
CA LEU A 55 -4.63 -3.85 -7.29
C LEU A 55 -5.54 -4.93 -7.87
N GLY A 56 -6.74 -5.08 -7.34
CA GLY A 56 -7.78 -5.96 -7.91
C GLY A 56 -7.42 -7.45 -7.94
N SER A 57 -6.39 -7.88 -7.20
CA SER A 57 -5.87 -9.25 -7.20
C SER A 57 -6.38 -10.02 -5.98
N PHE A 58 -7.70 -10.26 -5.94
CA PHE A 58 -8.40 -10.75 -4.75
C PHE A 58 -8.15 -12.22 -4.37
N LYS A 59 -7.41 -12.97 -5.19
CA LYS A 59 -7.09 -14.38 -4.95
C LYS A 59 -5.77 -14.59 -4.20
N VAL A 60 -4.96 -13.55 -4.05
CA VAL A 60 -3.72 -13.60 -3.28
C VAL A 60 -4.04 -14.01 -1.84
N VAL A 61 -3.47 -15.12 -1.39
CA VAL A 61 -3.82 -15.76 -0.12
C VAL A 61 -3.18 -15.04 1.07
N ASN A 62 -1.99 -14.46 0.87
CA ASN A 62 -1.22 -13.89 1.96
C ASN A 62 -0.49 -12.58 1.57
N TYR A 63 -1.18 -11.45 1.76
CA TYR A 63 -0.58 -10.12 1.63
C TYR A 63 0.39 -9.77 2.77
N GLU A 64 0.33 -10.48 3.91
CA GLU A 64 1.17 -10.22 5.10
C GLU A 64 2.66 -10.44 4.78
N LEU A 65 2.98 -11.23 3.74
CA LEU A 65 4.33 -11.44 3.23
C LEU A 65 5.04 -10.15 2.80
N ILE A 66 4.31 -9.12 2.37
CA ILE A 66 4.88 -7.84 1.96
C ILE A 66 5.56 -7.14 3.14
N GLY A 67 5.13 -7.41 4.38
CA GLY A 67 5.79 -6.94 5.59
C GLY A 67 7.28 -7.26 5.69
N LYS A 68 7.73 -8.31 5.01
CA LYS A 68 9.14 -8.72 4.94
C LYS A 68 9.99 -7.87 3.99
N MET A 69 9.37 -6.97 3.23
CA MET A 69 10.01 -6.14 2.21
C MET A 69 10.38 -4.76 2.79
N ASN A 70 11.16 -4.76 3.87
CA ASN A 70 11.51 -3.57 4.65
C ASN A 70 12.30 -2.47 3.90
N TRP A 71 12.68 -2.73 2.65
CA TRP A 71 13.32 -1.79 1.73
C TRP A 71 12.32 -1.01 0.85
N LEU A 72 11.03 -1.37 0.86
CA LEU A 72 10.00 -0.66 0.09
C LEU A 72 9.86 0.79 0.57
N LYS A 73 9.75 1.71 -0.40
CA LYS A 73 9.51 3.13 -0.17
C LYS A 73 8.07 3.53 -0.49
N SER A 74 7.42 2.83 -1.41
CA SER A 74 6.04 3.09 -1.80
C SER A 74 5.27 1.79 -1.94
N LEU A 75 4.10 1.72 -1.29
CA LEU A 75 3.22 0.56 -1.31
C LEU A 75 1.79 0.98 -1.61
N GLU A 76 1.19 0.34 -2.60
CA GLU A 76 -0.23 0.45 -2.91
C GLU A 76 -0.89 -0.92 -2.87
N LEU A 77 -1.91 -1.09 -2.03
CA LEU A 77 -2.73 -2.30 -1.96
C LEU A 77 -4.20 -1.93 -2.02
N GLY A 78 -4.97 -2.64 -2.85
CA GLY A 78 -6.39 -2.36 -2.95
C GLY A 78 -7.15 -3.21 -3.95
N GLY A 79 -8.45 -2.99 -4.02
CA GLY A 79 -9.24 -3.36 -5.18
C GLY A 79 -8.89 -2.48 -6.39
N ASP A 80 -9.40 -2.85 -7.56
CA ASP A 80 -9.46 -1.92 -8.69
C ASP A 80 -10.40 -0.75 -8.32
N THR A 81 -10.08 0.46 -8.78
CA THR A 81 -10.91 1.67 -8.59
C THR A 81 -12.34 1.46 -9.06
N PHE A 82 -12.55 0.56 -10.03
CA PHE A 82 -13.88 0.20 -10.55
C PHE A 82 -14.40 -1.15 -10.04
N ALA A 83 -13.64 -1.87 -9.22
CA ALA A 83 -14.09 -3.16 -8.70
C ALA A 83 -15.24 -2.96 -7.69
N PRO A 84 -16.27 -3.82 -7.72
CA PRO A 84 -17.35 -3.78 -6.73
C PRO A 84 -16.88 -4.16 -5.31
N LYS A 85 -15.63 -4.64 -5.18
CA LYS A 85 -15.07 -5.16 -3.94
C LYS A 85 -13.82 -4.39 -3.55
N ASN A 86 -13.86 -3.87 -2.33
CA ASN A 86 -12.69 -3.37 -1.63
C ASN A 86 -11.83 -4.58 -1.18
N LEU A 87 -10.50 -4.49 -1.26
CA LEU A 87 -9.60 -5.53 -0.75
C LEU A 87 -9.71 -5.60 0.78
N MET A 88 -9.99 -6.78 1.34
CA MET A 88 -10.08 -6.96 2.79
C MET A 88 -8.79 -7.58 3.34
N LEU A 89 -7.98 -6.77 4.02
CA LEU A 89 -6.81 -7.23 4.78
C LEU A 89 -7.23 -7.56 6.22
N LYS A 90 -6.48 -8.44 6.89
CA LYS A 90 -6.80 -8.80 8.28
C LYS A 90 -6.46 -7.66 9.24
N SER A 91 -5.26 -7.14 9.15
CA SER A 91 -4.67 -6.13 10.04
C SER A 91 -3.53 -5.39 9.34
N LEU A 92 -3.02 -4.34 9.97
CA LEU A 92 -1.79 -3.66 9.56
C LEU A 92 -0.52 -4.20 10.22
N GLU A 93 -0.66 -5.02 11.27
CA GLU A 93 0.47 -5.52 12.07
C GLU A 93 1.64 -6.07 11.24
N PRO A 94 1.42 -6.84 10.17
CA PRO A 94 2.54 -7.37 9.38
C PRO A 94 3.37 -6.29 8.68
N PHE A 95 2.82 -5.10 8.45
CA PHE A 95 3.48 -4.05 7.68
C PHE A 95 4.32 -3.11 8.54
N THR A 96 4.33 -3.25 9.87
CA THR A 96 5.05 -2.35 10.79
C THR A 96 6.58 -2.34 10.57
N ASP A 97 7.13 -3.41 10.02
CA ASP A 97 8.55 -3.54 9.69
C ASP A 97 8.95 -2.80 8.39
N LEU A 98 8.02 -2.17 7.67
CA LEU A 98 8.29 -1.36 6.49
C LEU A 98 8.89 0.00 6.86
N ASN A 99 10.05 -0.04 7.52
CA ASN A 99 10.73 1.10 8.13
C ASN A 99 11.20 2.16 7.11
N GLU A 100 11.35 1.79 5.84
CA GLU A 100 11.71 2.69 4.73
C GLU A 100 10.49 3.28 3.99
N LEU A 101 9.27 2.91 4.39
CA LEU A 101 8.06 3.30 3.68
C LEU A 101 7.77 4.79 3.84
N ILE A 102 7.66 5.48 2.70
CA ILE A 102 7.38 6.91 2.59
C ILE A 102 5.91 7.13 2.21
N GLU A 103 5.37 6.26 1.36
CA GLU A 103 4.02 6.35 0.83
C GLU A 103 3.24 5.05 1.00
N LEU A 104 2.04 5.16 1.56
CA LEU A 104 1.10 4.05 1.67
C LEU A 104 -0.26 4.45 1.09
N ASN A 105 -0.69 3.73 0.07
CA ASN A 105 -2.04 3.86 -0.48
C ASN A 105 -2.83 2.56 -0.25
N MET A 106 -3.91 2.71 0.50
CA MET A 106 -4.90 1.67 0.80
C MET A 106 -6.33 2.22 0.66
N SER A 107 -6.54 3.18 -0.25
CA SER A 107 -7.84 3.82 -0.48
C SER A 107 -8.92 2.83 -0.91
N CYS A 108 -8.50 1.79 -1.62
CA CYS A 108 -9.33 0.67 -2.05
C CYS A 108 -9.05 -0.61 -1.23
N ALA A 109 -8.54 -0.48 0.00
CA ALA A 109 -8.42 -1.55 1.00
C ALA A 109 -9.27 -1.25 2.25
N SER A 110 -9.60 -2.30 3.01
CA SER A 110 -10.26 -2.26 4.31
C SER A 110 -9.57 -3.23 5.26
N LEU A 111 -9.60 -2.91 6.56
CA LEU A 111 -9.03 -3.75 7.61
C LEU A 111 -10.14 -4.44 8.40
N ARG A 112 -10.03 -5.75 8.58
CA ARG A 112 -11.03 -6.55 9.29
C ARG A 112 -11.05 -6.24 10.78
N ASP A 113 -9.88 -6.14 11.40
CA ASP A 113 -9.73 -5.85 12.84
C ASP A 113 -10.05 -4.40 13.21
N LYS A 114 -10.04 -3.49 12.22
CA LYS A 114 -10.19 -2.04 12.39
C LYS A 114 -9.15 -1.44 13.35
N ASN A 115 -7.99 -2.07 13.46
CA ASN A 115 -6.85 -1.54 14.21
C ASN A 115 -5.96 -0.71 13.27
N TYR A 116 -5.93 0.60 13.51
CA TYR A 116 -5.23 1.57 12.67
C TYR A 116 -3.92 2.08 13.30
N ARG A 117 -3.71 1.78 14.59
CA ARG A 117 -2.53 2.23 15.36
C ARG A 117 -1.19 1.73 14.84
N PRO A 118 -1.07 0.56 14.17
CA PRO A 118 0.20 0.13 13.59
C PRO A 118 0.81 1.13 12.60
N ILE A 119 0.02 2.07 12.05
CA ILE A 119 0.57 3.15 11.23
C ILE A 119 1.60 3.99 11.99
N LEU A 120 1.46 4.15 13.31
CA LEU A 120 2.39 4.93 14.13
C LEU A 120 3.82 4.35 14.15
N GLU A 121 3.99 3.06 13.84
CA GLU A 121 5.30 2.42 13.75
C GLU A 121 6.03 2.76 12.44
N LEU A 122 5.32 3.24 11.41
CA LEU A 122 5.88 3.61 10.12
C LEU A 122 6.52 5.00 10.16
N LYS A 123 7.62 5.13 10.90
CA LYS A 123 8.24 6.42 11.27
C LYS A 123 8.72 7.29 10.11
N LYS A 124 8.86 6.74 8.91
CA LYS A 124 9.21 7.47 7.68
C LYS A 124 8.01 7.78 6.78
N LEU A 125 6.81 7.31 7.14
CA LEU A 125 5.61 7.48 6.34
C LEU A 125 5.22 8.96 6.31
N LYS A 126 5.28 9.55 5.13
CA LYS A 126 4.94 10.96 4.89
C LYS A 126 3.57 11.11 4.27
N ARG A 127 3.11 10.11 3.53
CA ARG A 127 1.84 10.12 2.82
C ARG A 127 1.02 8.87 3.12
N LEU A 128 -0.24 9.10 3.49
CA LEU A 128 -1.23 8.06 3.69
C LEU A 128 -2.51 8.38 2.92
N ASP A 129 -2.87 7.50 2.01
CA ASP A 129 -4.16 7.52 1.31
C ASP A 129 -5.00 6.33 1.79
N ALA A 130 -5.98 6.61 2.65
CA ALA A 130 -6.84 5.58 3.24
C ALA A 130 -8.26 6.09 3.49
N HIS A 131 -9.25 5.40 2.89
CA HIS A 131 -10.68 5.69 3.05
C HIS A 131 -11.33 4.80 4.12
N TRP A 132 -10.58 4.44 5.16
CA TRP A 132 -11.05 3.51 6.17
C TRP A 132 -12.16 4.09 7.05
N ARG A 133 -13.09 3.21 7.43
CA ARG A 133 -14.19 3.52 8.34
C ARG A 133 -13.68 3.53 9.77
N MET A 134 -13.18 4.69 10.20
CA MET A 134 -12.71 4.95 11.57
C MET A 134 -13.50 6.08 12.22
N LYS A 135 -13.53 6.10 13.56
CA LYS A 135 -14.08 7.23 14.32
C LYS A 135 -13.18 8.46 14.13
N ASN A 136 -13.78 9.66 14.10
CA ASN A 136 -13.01 10.90 13.94
C ASN A 136 -11.95 11.10 15.03
N GLN A 137 -12.26 10.76 16.29
CA GLN A 137 -11.29 10.83 17.39
C GLN A 137 -10.05 9.95 17.16
N GLU A 138 -10.22 8.75 16.62
CA GLU A 138 -9.07 7.87 16.31
C GLU A 138 -8.26 8.44 15.13
N ARG A 139 -8.95 9.03 14.14
CA ARG A 139 -8.28 9.70 13.02
C ARG A 139 -7.45 10.89 13.49
N GLU A 140 -8.03 11.76 14.30
CA GLU A 140 -7.35 12.94 14.87
C GLU A 140 -6.17 12.51 15.74
N PHE A 141 -6.34 11.47 16.55
CA PHE A 141 -5.24 10.88 17.31
C PHE A 141 -4.09 10.46 16.40
N ILE A 142 -4.35 9.66 15.34
CA ILE A 142 -3.29 9.23 14.42
C ILE A 142 -2.65 10.43 13.70
N GLN A 143 -3.45 11.40 13.25
CA GLN A 143 -2.95 12.61 12.59
C GLN A 143 -2.02 13.42 13.50
N ASN A 144 -2.28 13.46 14.81
CA ASN A 144 -1.50 14.23 15.78
C ASN A 144 -0.26 13.47 16.28
N GLU A 145 -0.37 12.15 16.47
CA GLU A 145 0.68 11.34 17.08
C GLU A 145 1.67 10.77 16.06
N HIS A 146 1.32 10.71 14.77
CA HIS A 146 2.22 10.16 13.77
C HIS A 146 3.42 11.09 13.53
N PRO A 147 4.67 10.60 13.62
CA PRO A 147 5.86 11.45 13.69
C PRO A 147 6.18 12.24 12.41
N SER A 148 5.79 11.73 11.24
CA SER A 148 6.18 12.29 9.94
C SER A 148 5.04 12.47 8.94
N LEU A 149 3.79 12.16 9.33
CA LEU A 149 2.69 12.11 8.38
C LEU A 149 2.23 13.53 8.06
N GLN A 150 2.27 13.91 6.79
CA GLN A 150 2.02 15.29 6.37
C GLN A 150 1.10 15.40 5.15
N SER A 151 0.90 14.31 4.40
CA SER A 151 0.24 14.36 3.10
C SER A 151 -0.70 13.17 2.84
N GLY A 152 -1.43 13.23 1.74
CA GLY A 152 -2.46 12.28 1.33
C GLY A 152 -3.86 12.62 1.85
N PHE A 153 -4.86 11.90 1.33
CA PHE A 153 -6.27 12.08 1.69
C PHE A 153 -6.49 11.98 3.21
N PHE A 154 -5.70 11.13 3.89
CA PHE A 154 -5.83 10.92 5.31
C PHE A 154 -5.60 12.20 6.13
N VAL A 155 -4.72 13.10 5.69
CA VAL A 155 -4.41 14.37 6.37
C VAL A 155 -5.23 15.52 5.76
N ALA A 156 -5.34 15.53 4.43
CA ALA A 156 -5.90 16.63 3.66
C ALA A 156 -7.42 16.76 3.73
N TYR A 157 -8.15 15.66 3.98
CA TYR A 157 -9.61 15.66 3.97
C TYR A 157 -10.20 15.85 5.38
N ASP A 158 -11.11 16.81 5.52
CA ASP A 158 -11.94 17.01 6.71
C ASP A 158 -13.24 16.21 6.57
N PHE A 159 -13.35 15.10 7.32
CA PHE A 159 -14.50 14.20 7.29
C PHE A 159 -15.74 14.76 7.98
N VAL A 160 -15.60 15.78 8.83
CA VAL A 160 -16.73 16.44 9.49
C VAL A 160 -17.34 17.47 8.54
N LYS A 161 -16.50 18.26 7.88
CA LYS A 161 -16.92 19.32 6.95
C LYS A 161 -17.10 18.82 5.51
N ASN A 162 -16.74 17.57 5.24
CA ASN A 162 -16.82 16.93 3.93
C ASN A 162 -16.11 17.75 2.82
N LYS A 163 -14.91 18.27 3.13
CA LYS A 163 -14.12 19.10 2.20
C LYS A 163 -12.62 18.95 2.45
N PHE A 164 -11.82 19.32 1.46
CA PHE A 164 -10.37 19.44 1.64
C PHE A 164 -10.03 20.65 2.51
N LYS A 165 -9.00 20.50 3.35
CA LYS A 165 -8.39 21.59 4.11
C LYS A 165 -7.59 22.47 3.16
N ASP A 166 -7.63 23.78 3.38
CA ASP A 166 -6.83 24.72 2.60
C ASP A 166 -5.33 24.57 2.93
N ARG A 167 -4.46 24.75 1.94
CA ARG A 167 -2.98 24.81 2.10
C ARG A 167 -2.31 23.52 2.62
N ILE A 168 -2.89 22.35 2.37
CA ILE A 168 -2.19 21.06 2.57
C ILE A 168 -1.68 20.57 1.22
N GLU A 169 -0.37 20.30 1.13
CA GLU A 169 0.22 19.70 -0.07
C GLU A 169 -0.23 18.25 -0.21
N TRP A 170 -0.81 17.95 -1.38
CA TRP A 170 -1.30 16.61 -1.69
C TRP A 170 -0.18 15.62 -1.97
N TRP A 171 0.97 16.10 -2.45
CA TRP A 171 2.14 15.31 -2.80
C TRP A 171 3.27 15.63 -1.85
N ILE A 172 4.18 14.67 -1.64
CA ILE A 172 5.43 14.92 -0.95
C ILE A 172 6.35 15.59 -1.99
N GLY A 173 6.84 16.79 -1.73
CA GLY A 173 7.89 17.41 -2.56
C GLY A 173 9.16 16.57 -2.58
N GLU A 174 9.92 16.66 -3.69
CA GLU A 174 11.23 15.99 -3.85
C GLU A 174 12.25 16.42 -2.79
#